data_AF-A0A966PYF9-F1
#
_entry.id   AF-A0A966PYF9-F1
#
_cell.length_a   1.000
_cell.length_b   1.000
_cell.length_c   1.000
_cell.angle_alpha   90.00
_cell.angle_beta   90.00
_cell.angle_gamma   90.00
#
_symmetry.space_group_name_H-M   'P 1'
#
loop_
_entity.id
_entity.type
_entity.pdbx_description
1 polymer ?
#
loop_
_entity_poly.entity_id
_entity_poly.type
_entity_poly.pdbx_seq_one_letter_code
_entity_poly.pdbx_strand_id
1 'polypeptide(L)'
;MAENRGGLRPTAPQNNPANISATGGAGQSGTQPARYISGLPYGEGQQTMNQQLSAPMAGPNKATAASNPVAAMMPPLTPLTAPTERPDEPITTGMDFGAGPGSEALNLPRERSLSEVLASMIDIDPTGEVQDLYNFVVSRGL
;
A
#
# COMPACT_ATOMS: atom_id res chain seq x y z
N MET A 1 -41.94 -20.14 -23.20
CA MET A 1 -40.49 -20.12 -22.90
C MET A 1 -40.06 -18.67 -23.06
N ALA A 2 -39.85 -17.94 -21.95
CA ALA A 2 -39.51 -16.52 -22.01
C ALA A 2 -38.02 -16.40 -22.37
N GLU A 3 -37.70 -15.93 -23.57
CA GLU A 3 -36.32 -15.70 -23.96
C GLU A 3 -35.77 -14.49 -23.20
N ASN A 4 -34.77 -14.76 -22.37
CA ASN A 4 -34.10 -13.80 -21.52
C ASN A 4 -33.18 -12.90 -22.39
N ARG A 5 -33.78 -11.96 -23.13
CA ARG A 5 -33.12 -11.07 -24.11
C ARG A 5 -32.79 -9.67 -23.55
N GLY A 6 -32.69 -9.51 -22.23
CA GLY A 6 -32.26 -8.24 -21.62
C GLY A 6 -31.99 -8.35 -20.13
N GLY A 7 -30.98 -7.62 -19.64
CA GLY A 7 -30.53 -7.60 -18.24
C GLY A 7 -29.09 -8.07 -18.05
N LEU A 8 -28.56 -7.93 -16.81
CA LEU A 8 -27.32 -8.56 -16.40
C LEU A 8 -27.48 -10.08 -16.57
N ARG A 9 -26.59 -10.72 -17.34
CA ARG A 9 -26.62 -12.16 -17.62
C ARG A 9 -25.42 -12.83 -16.92
N PRO A 10 -25.50 -13.21 -15.63
CA PRO A 10 -24.34 -13.68 -14.88
C PRO A 10 -23.65 -14.91 -15.51
N THR A 11 -24.42 -15.72 -16.25
CA THR A 11 -23.93 -16.91 -16.96
C THR A 11 -23.51 -16.66 -18.41
N ALA A 12 -23.67 -15.44 -18.92
CA ALA A 12 -23.15 -15.10 -20.23
C ALA A 12 -21.61 -15.14 -20.18
N PRO A 13 -20.93 -15.74 -21.18
CA PRO A 13 -19.47 -15.73 -21.26
C PRO A 13 -18.85 -14.33 -21.16
N GLN A 14 -19.64 -13.32 -21.56
CA GLN A 14 -19.33 -11.89 -21.52
C GLN A 14 -19.36 -11.26 -20.10
N ASN A 15 -19.72 -12.02 -19.07
CA ASN A 15 -19.75 -11.54 -17.68
C ASN A 15 -18.83 -12.37 -16.77
N ASN A 16 -17.99 -13.24 -17.34
CA ASN A 16 -17.01 -14.00 -16.58
C ASN A 16 -15.72 -13.18 -16.36
N PRO A 17 -15.41 -12.75 -15.13
CA PRO A 17 -14.19 -12.01 -14.83
C PRO A 17 -12.91 -12.84 -15.04
N ALA A 18 -13.00 -14.18 -15.01
CA ALA A 18 -11.85 -15.06 -15.26
C ALA A 18 -11.37 -15.06 -16.73
N ASN A 19 -12.13 -14.47 -17.65
CA ASN A 19 -11.73 -14.35 -19.05
C ASN A 19 -11.09 -12.99 -19.40
N ILE A 20 -10.87 -12.12 -18.42
CA ILE A 20 -10.23 -10.82 -18.63
C ILE A 20 -8.70 -11.00 -18.64
N SER A 21 -8.03 -10.47 -19.67
CA SER A 21 -6.56 -10.46 -19.73
C SER A 21 -5.94 -9.71 -18.54
N ALA A 22 -5.02 -10.37 -17.82
CA ALA A 22 -4.29 -9.78 -16.70
C ALA A 22 -3.33 -8.65 -17.11
N THR A 23 -2.89 -8.62 -18.37
CA THR A 23 -1.91 -7.64 -18.88
C THR A 23 -2.58 -6.51 -19.70
N GLY A 24 -3.92 -6.51 -19.79
CA GLY A 24 -4.67 -5.59 -20.63
C GLY A 24 -4.56 -5.92 -22.13
N GLY A 25 -5.25 -5.16 -22.99
CA GLY A 25 -5.14 -5.23 -24.45
C GLY A 25 -5.90 -6.37 -25.17
N ALA A 26 -6.04 -7.56 -24.58
CA ALA A 26 -6.68 -8.72 -25.23
C ALA A 26 -8.19 -8.92 -24.91
N GLY A 27 -8.81 -7.96 -24.22
CA GLY A 27 -10.23 -7.99 -23.88
C GLY A 27 -10.64 -9.20 -23.03
N GLN A 28 -11.92 -9.57 -23.13
CA GLN A 28 -12.55 -10.65 -22.36
C GLN A 28 -12.40 -12.05 -22.98
N SER A 29 -11.78 -12.19 -24.15
CA SER A 29 -11.49 -13.53 -24.67
C SER A 29 -10.11 -14.01 -24.24
N GLY A 30 -9.26 -13.10 -23.75
CA GLY A 30 -7.85 -13.33 -23.44
C GLY A 30 -6.98 -13.69 -24.65
N THR A 31 -7.58 -14.06 -25.80
CA THR A 31 -6.91 -14.31 -27.07
C THR A 31 -6.82 -13.03 -27.90
N GLN A 32 -5.67 -12.79 -28.53
CA GLN A 32 -5.59 -11.79 -29.59
C GLN A 32 -6.25 -12.36 -30.86
N PRO A 33 -7.34 -11.76 -31.37
CA PRO A 33 -7.95 -12.22 -32.61
C PRO A 33 -7.06 -11.87 -33.81
N ALA A 34 -7.00 -12.76 -34.81
CA ALA A 34 -6.40 -12.43 -36.10
C ALA A 34 -7.18 -11.29 -36.76
N ARG A 35 -6.48 -10.28 -37.27
CA ARG A 35 -7.07 -9.07 -37.87
C ARG A 35 -6.53 -8.85 -39.26
N TYR A 36 -7.45 -8.59 -40.19
CA TYR A 36 -7.10 -8.14 -41.52
C TYR A 36 -6.56 -6.70 -41.45
N ILE A 37 -5.39 -6.47 -42.06
CA ILE A 37 -4.77 -5.15 -42.14
C ILE A 37 -5.05 -4.59 -43.53
N SER A 38 -5.84 -3.52 -43.60
CA SER A 38 -6.11 -2.79 -44.84
C SER A 38 -5.01 -1.77 -45.12
N GLY A 39 -4.65 -1.56 -46.39
CA GLY A 39 -3.65 -0.56 -46.81
C GLY A 39 -2.28 -1.14 -47.17
N LEU A 40 -2.12 -2.46 -47.10
CA LEU A 40 -0.96 -3.16 -47.66
C LEU A 40 -1.07 -3.33 -49.20
N PRO A 41 0.05 -3.55 -49.89
CA PRO A 41 0.07 -3.98 -51.29
C PRO A 41 -0.89 -5.15 -51.58
N TYR A 42 -1.36 -5.23 -52.82
CA TYR A 42 -2.38 -6.19 -53.23
C TYR A 42 -1.99 -7.64 -52.88
N GLY A 43 -2.86 -8.34 -52.15
CA GLY A 43 -2.65 -9.73 -51.72
C GLY A 43 -1.89 -9.90 -50.40
N GLU A 44 -1.12 -8.91 -49.95
CA GLU A 44 -0.32 -9.03 -48.72
C GLU A 44 -1.20 -9.06 -47.47
N GLY A 45 -2.31 -8.31 -47.44
CA GLY A 45 -3.25 -8.34 -46.30
C GLY A 45 -3.82 -9.74 -46.03
N GLN A 46 -4.03 -10.54 -47.09
CA GLN A 46 -4.46 -11.94 -46.96
C GLN A 46 -3.32 -12.83 -46.46
N GLN A 47 -2.10 -12.63 -46.97
CA GLN A 47 -0.93 -13.38 -46.51
C GLN A 47 -0.63 -13.12 -45.03
N THR A 48 -0.69 -11.85 -44.58
CA THR A 48 -0.49 -11.50 -43.17
C THR A 48 -1.59 -12.07 -42.28
N MET A 49 -2.84 -12.10 -42.74
CA MET A 49 -3.93 -12.75 -42.01
C MET A 49 -3.71 -14.27 -41.90
N ASN A 50 -3.31 -14.93 -42.97
CA ASN A 50 -3.02 -16.36 -42.96
C ASN A 50 -1.81 -16.69 -42.06
N GLN A 51 -0.82 -15.81 -42.01
CA GLN A 51 0.32 -15.93 -41.09
C GLN A 51 -0.13 -15.80 -39.62
N GLN A 52 -1.00 -14.84 -39.31
CA GLN A 52 -1.60 -14.70 -37.96
C GLN A 52 -2.42 -15.93 -37.57
N LEU A 53 -3.14 -16.54 -38.50
CA LEU A 53 -3.93 -17.75 -38.26
C LEU A 53 -3.06 -19.01 -38.10
N SER A 54 -1.89 -19.04 -38.73
CA SER A 54 -0.97 -20.19 -38.68
C SER A 54 -0.01 -20.14 -37.49
N ALA A 55 0.22 -18.96 -36.93
CA ALA A 55 1.04 -18.80 -35.74
C ALA A 55 0.26 -19.21 -34.48
N PRO A 56 0.90 -19.83 -33.48
CA PRO A 56 0.31 -20.00 -32.16
C PRO A 56 0.18 -18.63 -31.50
N MET A 57 -0.96 -17.98 -31.75
CA MET A 57 -1.31 -16.69 -31.15
C MET A 57 -1.50 -16.85 -29.65
N ALA A 58 -1.09 -15.84 -28.87
CA ALA A 58 -1.26 -15.86 -27.43
C ALA A 58 -2.71 -16.20 -27.07
N GLY A 59 -2.88 -17.36 -26.43
CA GLY A 59 -4.12 -17.80 -25.84
C GLY A 59 -4.58 -16.83 -24.75
N PRO A 60 -5.77 -17.03 -24.14
CA PRO A 60 -6.02 -16.42 -22.86
C PRO A 60 -4.83 -16.78 -21.99
N ASN A 61 -4.11 -15.76 -21.49
CA ASN A 61 -3.39 -15.94 -20.25
C ASN A 61 -4.47 -16.40 -19.29
N LYS A 62 -4.65 -17.72 -19.14
CA LYS A 62 -5.16 -18.25 -17.89
C LYS A 62 -4.27 -17.53 -16.91
N ALA A 63 -4.84 -16.65 -16.11
CA ALA A 63 -4.18 -16.26 -14.89
C ALA A 63 -3.86 -17.62 -14.26
N THR A 64 -2.63 -18.09 -14.45
CA THR A 64 -2.02 -18.96 -13.46
C THR A 64 -2.26 -18.10 -12.25
N ALA A 65 -3.20 -18.53 -11.41
CA ALA A 65 -3.42 -17.91 -10.11
C ALA A 65 -2.00 -17.76 -9.62
N ALA A 66 -1.50 -16.53 -9.69
CA ALA A 66 -0.09 -16.34 -9.47
C ALA A 66 0.02 -16.89 -8.06
N SER A 67 0.78 -17.96 -7.91
CA SER A 67 1.42 -18.26 -6.65
C SER A 67 2.33 -17.07 -6.46
N ASN A 68 1.71 -15.93 -6.15
CA ASN A 68 2.32 -14.66 -5.92
C ASN A 68 2.89 -14.91 -4.55
N PRO A 69 4.20 -15.17 -4.42
CA PRO A 69 4.78 -15.48 -3.12
C PRO A 69 4.53 -14.34 -2.13
N VAL A 70 4.20 -13.14 -2.65
CA VAL A 70 3.75 -11.96 -1.92
C VAL A 70 2.40 -12.17 -1.21
N ALA A 71 1.47 -12.93 -1.79
CA ALA A 71 0.16 -13.20 -1.16
C ALA A 71 0.28 -14.09 0.09
N ALA A 72 1.31 -14.93 0.17
CA ALA A 72 1.61 -15.75 1.34
C ALA A 72 2.31 -14.97 2.47
N MET A 73 2.80 -13.76 2.19
CA MET A 73 3.50 -12.88 3.13
C MET A 73 2.66 -11.70 3.61
N MET A 74 1.46 -11.50 3.06
CA MET A 74 0.56 -10.44 3.54
C MET A 74 -0.23 -10.92 4.76
N PRO A 75 -0.38 -10.09 5.80
CA PRO A 75 -1.33 -10.33 6.87
C PRO A 75 -2.74 -10.58 6.30
N PRO A 76 -3.56 -11.39 6.97
CA PRO A 76 -4.96 -11.59 6.56
C PRO A 76 -5.66 -10.23 6.46
N LEU A 77 -6.46 -10.04 5.40
CA LEU A 77 -7.20 -8.80 5.21
C LEU A 77 -8.30 -8.67 6.27
N THR A 78 -8.24 -7.62 7.08
CA THR A 78 -9.31 -7.26 8.02
C THR A 78 -10.50 -6.65 7.24
N PRO A 79 -11.73 -7.22 7.34
CA PRO A 79 -12.92 -6.68 6.67
C PRO A 79 -13.29 -5.26 7.14
N LEU A 80 -13.92 -4.45 6.28
CA LEU A 80 -14.35 -3.09 6.65
C LEU A 80 -15.41 -3.05 7.77
N THR A 81 -16.21 -4.11 7.90
CA THR A 81 -17.24 -4.23 8.95
C THR A 81 -16.74 -5.00 10.17
N ALA A 82 -15.45 -5.33 10.23
CA ALA A 82 -14.88 -5.99 11.39
C ALA A 82 -14.93 -5.04 12.61
N PRO A 83 -15.17 -5.57 13.82
CA PRO A 83 -15.01 -4.81 15.05
C PRO A 83 -13.58 -4.27 15.21
N THR A 84 -13.42 -3.26 16.07
CA THR A 84 -12.08 -2.77 16.45
C THR A 84 -11.24 -3.90 17.06
N GLU A 85 -9.95 -3.95 16.72
CA GLU A 85 -8.99 -4.88 17.30
C GLU A 85 -8.55 -4.46 18.71
N ARG A 86 -8.86 -3.22 19.13
CA ARG A 86 -8.49 -2.64 20.43
C ARG A 86 -9.73 -2.05 21.12
N PRO A 87 -10.65 -2.89 21.64
CA PRO A 87 -11.93 -2.44 22.20
C PRO A 87 -11.79 -1.68 23.52
N ASP A 88 -10.77 -2.02 24.32
CA ASP A 88 -10.52 -1.40 25.63
C ASP A 88 -9.64 -0.13 25.52
N GLU A 89 -9.15 0.20 24.32
CA GLU A 89 -8.33 1.38 24.11
C GLU A 89 -9.20 2.62 23.89
N PRO A 90 -9.02 3.70 24.68
CA PRO A 90 -9.70 4.96 24.44
C PRO A 90 -9.33 5.54 23.07
N ILE A 91 -10.30 6.15 22.38
CA ILE A 91 -10.08 6.83 21.09
C ILE A 91 -9.08 8.00 21.19
N THR A 92 -8.84 8.52 22.39
CA THR A 92 -7.88 9.59 22.65
C THR A 92 -6.45 9.08 22.85
N THR A 93 -6.19 7.78 22.68
CA THR A 93 -4.83 7.24 22.83
C THR A 93 -3.90 7.83 21.77
N GLY A 94 -2.72 8.28 22.20
CA GLY A 94 -1.78 9.04 21.37
C GLY A 94 -2.00 10.55 21.38
N MET A 95 -3.03 11.06 22.07
CA MET A 95 -3.24 12.49 22.29
C MET A 95 -2.81 12.86 23.72
N ASP A 96 -2.26 14.05 23.91
CA ASP A 96 -1.86 14.56 25.25
C ASP A 96 -3.05 14.96 26.15
N PHE A 97 -4.27 14.67 25.73
CA PHE A 97 -5.49 14.93 26.47
C PHE A 97 -6.47 13.76 26.37
N GLY A 98 -7.30 13.62 27.39
CA GLY A 98 -8.29 12.54 27.49
C GLY A 98 -7.85 11.43 28.43
N ALA A 99 -8.49 10.26 28.32
CA ALA A 99 -8.27 9.12 29.21
C ALA A 99 -7.20 8.15 28.72
N GLY A 100 -6.81 8.24 27.45
CA GLY A 100 -5.79 7.42 26.83
C GLY A 100 -4.38 7.95 27.10
N PRO A 101 -3.34 7.10 27.03
CA PRO A 101 -1.95 7.52 27.19
C PRO A 101 -1.52 8.44 26.03
N GLY A 102 -0.87 9.55 26.37
CA GLY A 102 -0.31 10.54 25.46
C GLY A 102 1.20 10.41 25.27
N SER A 103 1.88 11.52 25.00
CA SER A 103 3.33 11.58 24.80
C SER A 103 4.15 11.09 26.01
N GLU A 104 3.59 11.11 27.21
CA GLU A 104 4.22 10.58 28.43
C GLU A 104 4.50 9.08 28.37
N ALA A 105 3.74 8.32 27.58
CA ALA A 105 3.95 6.87 27.41
C ALA A 105 5.18 6.54 26.56
N LEU A 106 5.71 7.50 25.80
CA LEU A 106 6.87 7.31 24.93
C LEU A 106 8.20 7.32 25.69
N ASN A 107 8.18 7.58 27.01
CA ASN A 107 9.36 7.69 27.88
C ASN A 107 10.50 8.49 27.23
N LEU A 108 10.13 9.59 26.56
CA LEU A 108 11.10 10.43 25.87
C LEU A 108 12.04 11.08 26.88
N PRO A 109 13.33 11.26 26.55
CA PRO A 109 14.23 11.98 27.41
C PRO A 109 13.69 13.39 27.64
N ARG A 110 13.45 13.74 28.91
CA ARG A 110 13.02 15.07 29.31
C ARG A 110 14.06 16.09 28.83
N GLU A 111 13.59 17.18 28.21
CA GLU A 111 14.43 18.34 27.96
C GLU A 111 14.92 18.87 29.31
N ARG A 112 16.23 18.70 29.57
CA ARG A 112 16.87 19.24 30.77
C ARG A 112 17.20 20.70 30.54
N SER A 113 16.91 21.53 31.53
CA SER A 113 17.37 22.93 31.52
C SER A 113 18.90 23.00 31.51
N LEU A 114 19.46 24.09 31.00
CA LEU A 114 20.91 24.29 31.02
C LEU A 114 21.43 24.31 32.46
N SER A 115 20.66 24.90 33.37
CA SER A 115 20.94 24.91 34.81
C SER A 115 20.96 23.50 35.43
N GLU A 116 20.02 22.61 35.08
CA GLU A 116 20.05 21.19 35.53
C GLU A 116 21.27 20.44 34.99
N VAL A 117 21.65 20.67 33.73
CA VAL A 117 22.82 20.03 33.14
C VAL A 117 24.09 20.49 33.86
N LEU A 118 24.26 21.79 34.05
CA LEU A 118 25.42 22.35 34.77
C LEU A 118 25.46 21.90 36.23
N ALA A 119 24.32 21.89 36.93
CA ALA A 119 24.23 21.39 38.30
C ALA A 119 24.72 19.94 38.42
N SER A 120 24.40 19.08 37.46
CA SER A 120 24.88 17.68 37.46
C SER A 120 26.39 17.52 37.25
N MET A 121 27.08 18.57 36.81
CA MET A 121 28.52 18.57 36.53
C MET A 121 29.35 19.24 37.63
N ILE A 122 28.72 19.96 38.58
CA ILE A 122 29.44 20.69 39.65
C ILE A 122 30.31 19.73 40.48
N ASP A 123 29.79 18.57 40.85
CA ASP A 123 30.53 17.60 41.69
C ASP A 123 31.71 16.93 40.96
N ILE A 124 31.74 17.02 39.62
CA ILE A 124 32.77 16.39 38.77
C ILE A 124 33.84 17.42 38.37
N ASP A 125 33.57 18.72 38.51
CA ASP A 125 34.46 19.79 38.09
C ASP A 125 35.43 20.22 39.21
N PRO A 126 36.74 19.91 39.09
CA PRO A 126 37.73 20.33 40.06
C PRO A 126 38.14 21.81 39.92
N THR A 127 37.78 22.48 38.81
CA THR A 127 38.18 23.87 38.52
C THR A 127 37.20 24.89 39.09
N GLY A 128 35.94 24.50 39.28
CA GLY A 128 34.86 25.37 39.76
C GLY A 128 34.21 26.24 38.66
N GLU A 129 34.69 26.17 37.42
CA GLU A 129 34.15 26.92 36.28
C GLU A 129 32.69 26.57 36.00
N VAL A 130 32.29 25.31 36.20
CA VAL A 130 30.91 24.86 36.05
C VAL A 130 29.99 25.53 37.06
N GLN A 131 30.48 25.78 38.27
CA GLN A 131 29.70 26.46 39.31
C GLN A 131 29.51 27.95 38.99
N ASP A 132 30.51 28.59 38.41
CA ASP A 132 30.39 29.97 37.91
C ASP A 132 29.40 30.08 36.74
N LEU A 133 29.45 29.12 35.80
CA LEU A 133 28.49 29.03 34.70
C LEU A 133 27.08 28.76 35.21
N TYR A 134 26.91 27.88 36.19
CA TYR A 134 25.60 27.64 36.82
C TYR A 134 25.03 28.93 37.43
N ASN A 135 25.82 29.65 38.23
CA ASN A 135 25.41 30.91 38.82
C ASN A 135 25.04 31.95 37.75
N PHE A 136 25.79 32.02 36.66
CA PHE A 136 25.50 32.89 35.53
C PHE A 136 24.17 32.54 34.86
N VAL A 137 23.92 31.26 34.57
CA VAL A 137 22.69 30.76 33.94
C VAL A 137 21.48 31.03 34.83
N VAL A 138 21.58 30.73 36.13
CA VAL A 138 20.53 31.01 37.13
C VAL A 138 20.25 32.51 37.23
N SER A 139 21.28 33.36 37.23
CA SER A 139 21.11 34.82 37.28
C SER A 139 20.36 35.40 36.08
N ARG A 140 20.36 34.70 34.94
CA ARG A 140 19.66 35.10 33.71
C ARG A 140 18.29 34.43 33.55
N GLY A 141 17.90 33.55 34.47
CA GLY A 141 16.64 32.81 34.41
C GLY A 141 16.59 31.78 33.28
N LEU A 142 17.73 31.13 33.00
CA LEU A 142 17.88 30.10 31.96
C LEU A 142 18.02 28.67 32.52
#